data_AF-A0A4Q8XQJ7-F1
#
_entry.id   AF-A0A4Q8XQJ7-F1
#
_cell.length_a   1.000
_cell.length_b   1.000
_cell.length_c   1.000
_cell.angle_alpha   90.00
_cell.angle_beta   90.00
_cell.angle_gamma   90.00
#
_symmetry.space_group_name_H-M   'P 1'
#
loop_
_entity.id
_entity.type
_entity.pdbx_description
1 polymer ?
#
loop_
_entity_poly.entity_id
_entity_poly.type
_entity_poly.pdbx_seq_one_letter_code
_entity_poly.pdbx_strand_id
1 'polypeptide(L)'
;MKLSQTIRFATAEDGTRIAMASCGQGQVILRAAHWLSHVDYDLESPVWRPWLQALSAHNRFVRYDPRGCGLSDRHVFDLSVEAWHADLAAVAASIEEPRFVLLGLSQGGALAIAYALKYPERVSHLVLLNAYGQGARARAQTEAERLEAETLVNFVRVGWGRDNPAFCRFFTNLFIPDGTPEQHRWWGDLERRTATAEVAAQLLWQMQGIDVLDLAARLRVPTLIAHSRGDMRVPFDQGCKLAAAIPGASFVPLESKNHVLLPDEPAWNVFQTELAAFLGQDRPVQPRAVREAGLTPAEAALLDLVAEGLDNRAIAERLGKSAKTVRNQLSMIFSKLGVHSRSQAIVVALSR
;
A
#
# COMPACT_ATOMS: atom_id res chain seq x y z
N MET A 1 -10.16 -14.23 9.63
CA MET A 1 -11.10 -13.22 10.14
C MET A 1 -11.87 -12.62 8.95
N LYS A 2 -13.19 -12.43 9.03
CA LYS A 2 -13.96 -11.82 7.93
C LYS A 2 -13.56 -10.34 7.85
N LEU A 3 -13.11 -9.87 6.68
CA LEU A 3 -12.84 -8.45 6.46
C LEU A 3 -14.14 -7.67 6.66
N SER A 4 -14.09 -6.65 7.52
CA SER A 4 -15.16 -5.68 7.68
C SER A 4 -14.67 -4.34 7.14
N GLN A 5 -15.53 -3.64 6.41
CA GLN A 5 -15.21 -2.32 5.86
C GLN A 5 -16.21 -1.27 6.30
N THR A 6 -15.74 -0.03 6.42
CA THR A 6 -16.59 1.15 6.56
C THR A 6 -16.44 1.99 5.30
N ILE A 7 -17.55 2.34 4.65
CA ILE A 7 -17.59 3.22 3.47
C ILE A 7 -18.04 4.61 3.92
N ARG A 8 -17.35 5.64 3.43
CA ARG A 8 -17.64 7.06 3.64
C ARG A 8 -17.41 7.84 2.35
N PHE A 9 -17.79 9.11 2.35
CA PHE A 9 -17.54 10.02 1.24
C PHE A 9 -16.76 11.24 1.74
N ALA A 10 -15.72 11.61 1.01
CA ALA A 10 -15.11 12.94 1.08
C ALA A 10 -15.71 13.81 -0.02
N THR A 11 -15.75 15.13 0.18
CA THR A 11 -16.19 16.07 -0.86
C THR A 11 -14.98 16.88 -1.30
N ALA A 12 -14.64 16.81 -2.58
CA ALA A 12 -13.60 17.62 -3.19
C ALA A 12 -14.01 19.09 -3.28
N GLU A 13 -13.06 19.98 -3.54
CA GLU A 13 -13.29 21.43 -3.58
C GLU A 13 -14.36 21.86 -4.61
N ASP A 14 -14.47 21.12 -5.72
CA ASP A 14 -15.47 21.33 -6.77
C ASP A 14 -16.84 20.69 -6.47
N GLY A 15 -17.01 20.11 -5.28
CA GLY A 15 -18.24 19.42 -4.86
C GLY A 15 -18.31 17.95 -5.26
N THR A 16 -17.33 17.41 -5.99
CA THR A 16 -17.30 15.99 -6.38
C THR A 16 -17.21 15.10 -5.13
N ARG A 17 -18.09 14.12 -5.01
CA ARG A 17 -18.04 13.14 -3.91
C ARG A 17 -17.13 11.98 -4.26
N ILE A 18 -16.17 11.74 -3.37
CA ILE A 18 -15.16 10.69 -3.49
C ILE A 18 -15.46 9.60 -2.48
N ALA A 19 -15.84 8.43 -2.98
CA ALA A 19 -16.12 7.25 -2.17
C ALA A 19 -14.82 6.66 -1.63
N MET A 20 -14.76 6.46 -0.33
CA MET A 20 -13.62 5.88 0.38
C MET A 20 -14.06 4.74 1.27
N ALA A 21 -13.19 3.74 1.42
CA ALA A 21 -13.39 2.64 2.33
C ALA A 21 -12.17 2.38 3.20
N SER A 22 -12.40 1.98 4.45
CA SER A 22 -11.36 1.59 5.38
C SER A 22 -11.57 0.20 5.95
N CYS A 23 -10.49 -0.58 6.07
CA CYS A 23 -10.44 -1.87 6.74
C CYS A 23 -9.40 -1.84 7.87
N GLY A 24 -9.64 -2.60 8.94
CA GLY A 24 -8.69 -2.73 10.04
C GLY A 24 -8.62 -1.52 10.97
N GLN A 25 -7.64 -1.54 11.88
CA GLN A 25 -7.38 -0.54 12.92
C GLN A 25 -5.86 -0.42 13.11
N GLY A 26 -5.38 0.71 13.64
CA GLY A 26 -3.96 0.95 13.89
C GLY A 26 -3.41 2.12 13.08
N GLN A 27 -2.12 2.06 12.72
CA GLN A 27 -1.48 3.08 11.88
C GLN A 27 -2.26 3.22 10.55
N VAL A 28 -2.44 4.46 10.08
CA VAL A 28 -3.16 4.68 8.83
C VAL A 28 -2.23 4.47 7.64
N ILE A 29 -2.65 3.63 6.71
CA ILE A 29 -2.08 3.55 5.37
C ILE A 29 -3.15 4.06 4.40
N LEU A 30 -2.93 5.24 3.83
CA LEU A 30 -3.76 5.77 2.75
C LEU A 30 -3.15 5.34 1.41
N ARG A 31 -3.91 4.61 0.61
CA ARG A 31 -3.56 4.36 -0.79
C ARG A 31 -4.08 5.49 -1.66
N ALA A 32 -3.18 6.18 -2.37
CA ALA A 32 -3.57 7.11 -3.43
C ALA A 32 -4.40 6.36 -4.49
N ALA A 33 -5.31 7.08 -5.16
CA ALA A 33 -6.09 6.53 -6.26
C ALA A 33 -5.17 5.79 -7.24
N HIS A 34 -5.53 4.56 -7.61
CA HIS A 34 -4.86 3.83 -8.67
C HIS A 34 -5.83 3.54 -9.82
N TRP A 35 -5.26 3.10 -10.94
CA TRP A 35 -6.02 2.64 -12.10
C TRP A 35 -6.96 1.52 -11.67
N LEU A 36 -8.25 1.87 -11.75
CA LEU A 36 -9.44 1.07 -11.47
C LEU A 36 -9.58 0.64 -10.02
N SER A 37 -10.64 1.12 -9.42
CA SER A 37 -11.10 0.57 -8.15
C SER A 37 -12.61 0.66 -8.07
N HIS A 38 -13.16 -0.19 -7.22
CA HIS A 38 -14.52 -0.04 -6.76
C HIS A 38 -14.52 -0.49 -5.31
N VAL A 39 -14.50 0.46 -4.38
CA VAL A 39 -14.16 0.17 -2.97
C VAL A 39 -15.02 -0.93 -2.35
N ASP A 40 -16.30 -1.02 -2.71
CA ASP A 40 -17.19 -2.07 -2.23
C ASP A 40 -16.90 -3.45 -2.87
N TYR A 41 -16.63 -3.48 -4.18
CA TYR A 41 -16.42 -4.71 -4.95
C TYR A 41 -15.04 -5.34 -4.68
N ASP A 42 -14.05 -4.54 -4.28
CA ASP A 42 -12.68 -5.01 -3.95
C ASP A 42 -12.66 -6.09 -2.85
N LEU A 43 -13.66 -6.13 -1.95
CA LEU A 43 -13.74 -7.15 -0.89
C LEU A 43 -13.90 -8.58 -1.44
N GLU A 44 -14.51 -8.71 -2.62
CA GLU A 44 -14.76 -9.99 -3.29
C GLU A 44 -13.65 -10.34 -4.30
N SER A 45 -12.71 -9.42 -4.52
CA SER A 45 -11.71 -9.56 -5.57
C SER A 45 -10.70 -10.68 -5.28
N PRO A 46 -10.52 -11.65 -6.19
CA PRO A 46 -9.42 -12.62 -6.08
C PRO A 46 -8.03 -11.98 -6.26
N VAL A 47 -7.97 -10.71 -6.67
CA VAL A 47 -6.73 -9.93 -6.83
C VAL A 47 -6.52 -8.97 -5.64
N TRP A 48 -7.53 -8.18 -5.29
CA TRP A 48 -7.39 -7.13 -4.28
C TRP A 48 -7.72 -7.57 -2.85
N ARG A 49 -8.54 -8.60 -2.64
CA ARG A 49 -8.84 -9.07 -1.29
C ARG A 49 -7.60 -9.49 -0.50
N PRO A 50 -6.60 -10.20 -1.07
CA PRO A 50 -5.33 -10.48 -0.39
C PRO A 50 -4.61 -9.20 0.07
N TRP A 51 -4.60 -8.15 -0.76
CA TRP A 51 -4.04 -6.84 -0.42
C TRP A 51 -4.78 -6.18 0.75
N LEU A 52 -6.12 -6.23 0.73
CA LEU A 52 -6.93 -5.71 1.84
C LEU A 52 -6.60 -6.45 3.14
N GLN A 53 -6.51 -7.78 3.11
CA GLN A 53 -6.17 -8.60 4.28
C GLN A 53 -4.77 -8.27 4.82
N ALA A 54 -3.78 -8.23 3.93
CA ALA A 54 -2.38 -7.96 4.25
C ALA A 54 -2.20 -6.58 4.87
N LEU A 55 -2.66 -5.53 4.19
CA LEU A 55 -2.46 -4.15 4.63
C LEU A 55 -3.31 -3.84 5.87
N SER A 56 -4.51 -4.42 6.02
CA SER A 56 -5.36 -4.16 7.19
C SER A 56 -5.07 -5.05 8.41
N ALA A 57 -4.09 -5.96 8.34
CA ALA A 57 -3.80 -6.88 9.44
C ALA A 57 -3.35 -6.16 10.72
N HIS A 58 -2.56 -5.10 10.56
CA HIS A 58 -2.01 -4.28 11.66
C HIS A 58 -2.27 -2.78 11.47
N ASN A 59 -2.98 -2.42 10.41
CA ASN A 59 -3.19 -1.03 10.02
C ASN A 59 -4.66 -0.74 9.77
N ARG A 60 -5.01 0.54 9.84
CA ARG A 60 -6.21 1.07 9.21
C ARG A 60 -5.87 1.36 7.76
N PHE A 61 -6.23 0.44 6.86
CA PHE A 61 -6.00 0.60 5.43
C PHE A 61 -7.14 1.38 4.78
N VAL A 62 -6.84 2.58 4.29
CA VAL A 62 -7.78 3.51 3.65
C VAL A 62 -7.52 3.54 2.15
N ARG A 63 -8.58 3.41 1.36
CA ARG A 63 -8.56 3.49 -0.11
C ARG A 63 -9.77 4.26 -0.60
N TYR A 64 -9.71 4.77 -1.82
CA TYR A 64 -10.83 5.49 -2.43
C TYR A 64 -10.91 5.24 -3.93
N ASP A 65 -12.10 5.45 -4.47
CA ASP A 65 -12.34 5.38 -5.90
C ASP A 65 -12.00 6.72 -6.55
N PRO A 66 -11.21 6.73 -7.65
CA PRO A 66 -11.01 7.96 -8.42
C PRO A 66 -12.35 8.58 -8.83
N ARG A 67 -12.40 9.91 -8.99
CA ARG A 67 -13.54 10.54 -9.66
C ARG A 67 -13.81 9.89 -11.03
N GLY A 68 -15.08 9.73 -11.38
CA GLY A 68 -15.47 8.99 -12.58
C GLY A 68 -15.44 7.46 -12.43
N CYS A 69 -14.96 6.92 -11.30
CA CYS A 69 -14.80 5.50 -11.05
C CYS A 69 -15.62 4.97 -9.88
N GLY A 70 -15.92 3.67 -9.89
CA GLY A 70 -16.47 2.94 -8.75
C GLY A 70 -17.72 3.56 -8.16
N LEU A 71 -17.69 3.82 -6.84
CA LEU A 71 -18.76 4.48 -6.08
C LEU A 71 -18.60 6.00 -5.96
N SER A 72 -17.48 6.57 -6.41
CA SER A 72 -17.32 8.03 -6.51
C SER A 72 -18.26 8.59 -7.58
N ASP A 73 -18.50 9.90 -7.57
CA ASP A 73 -19.35 10.52 -8.58
C ASP A 73 -18.85 10.19 -9.99
N ARG A 74 -19.76 9.63 -10.81
CA ARG A 74 -19.47 9.07 -12.13
C ARG A 74 -19.61 10.09 -13.27
N HIS A 75 -20.39 11.15 -13.04
CA HIS A 75 -20.61 12.23 -14.00
C HIS A 75 -19.81 13.45 -13.58
N VAL A 76 -18.54 13.47 -13.99
CA VAL A 76 -17.60 14.56 -13.69
C VAL A 76 -17.13 15.19 -14.99
N PHE A 77 -16.98 16.51 -15.00
CA PHE A 77 -16.52 17.26 -16.17
C PHE A 77 -14.99 17.40 -16.21
N ASP A 78 -14.34 17.39 -15.04
CA ASP A 78 -12.89 17.54 -14.92
C ASP A 78 -12.24 16.24 -14.44
N LEU A 79 -11.48 15.63 -15.34
CA LEU A 79 -10.63 14.46 -15.10
C LEU A 79 -9.13 14.80 -15.17
N SER A 80 -8.76 16.07 -15.00
CA SER A 80 -7.37 16.52 -14.97
C SER A 80 -6.58 15.94 -13.79
N VAL A 81 -5.25 15.99 -13.89
CA VAL A 81 -4.36 15.55 -12.81
C VAL A 81 -4.50 16.49 -11.59
N GLU A 82 -4.76 17.78 -11.82
CA GLU A 82 -5.06 18.79 -10.82
C GLU A 82 -6.29 18.40 -9.99
N ALA A 83 -7.36 17.97 -10.66
CA ALA A 83 -8.57 17.43 -10.03
C ALA A 83 -8.25 16.19 -9.17
N TRP A 84 -7.40 15.29 -9.64
CA TRP A 84 -7.00 14.10 -8.85
C TRP A 84 -6.17 14.47 -7.61
N HIS A 85 -5.35 15.52 -7.68
CA HIS A 85 -4.64 16.04 -6.51
C HIS A 85 -5.62 16.63 -5.49
N ALA A 86 -6.66 17.33 -5.95
CA ALA A 86 -7.72 17.85 -5.07
C ALA A 86 -8.49 16.70 -4.39
N ASP A 87 -8.80 15.62 -5.11
CA ASP A 87 -9.43 14.43 -4.55
C ASP A 87 -8.59 13.78 -3.45
N LEU A 88 -7.30 13.56 -3.73
CA LEU A 88 -6.38 13.00 -2.74
C LEU A 88 -6.30 13.88 -1.49
N ALA A 89 -6.27 15.21 -1.67
CA ALA A 89 -6.28 16.15 -0.56
C ALA A 89 -7.57 16.09 0.26
N ALA A 90 -8.74 15.99 -0.40
CA ALA A 90 -10.02 15.85 0.28
C ALA A 90 -10.13 14.54 1.08
N VAL A 91 -9.68 13.43 0.51
CA VAL A 91 -9.63 12.13 1.21
C VAL A 91 -8.65 12.19 2.38
N ALA A 92 -7.46 12.74 2.19
CA ALA A 92 -6.47 12.88 3.26
C ALA A 92 -6.92 13.82 4.38
N ALA A 93 -7.72 14.85 4.06
CA ALA A 93 -8.31 15.74 5.06
C ALA A 93 -9.33 15.03 5.97
N SER A 94 -9.95 13.94 5.51
CA SER A 94 -10.85 13.12 6.34
C SER A 94 -10.12 12.20 7.35
N ILE A 95 -8.79 12.11 7.25
CA ILE A 95 -7.94 11.33 8.16
C ILE A 95 -7.57 12.23 9.34
N GLU A 96 -8.10 11.89 10.52
CA GLU A 96 -7.89 12.62 11.79
C GLU A 96 -6.46 12.51 12.30
N GLU A 97 -5.77 11.40 12.00
CA GLU A 97 -4.39 11.19 12.41
C GLU A 97 -3.46 12.25 11.78
N PRO A 98 -2.55 12.84 12.58
CA PRO A 98 -1.71 13.93 12.11
C PRO A 98 -0.76 13.47 11.01
N ARG A 99 -0.28 12.22 11.10
CA ARG A 99 0.61 11.60 10.10
C ARG A 99 0.11 10.22 9.72
N PHE A 100 0.21 9.89 8.44
CA PHE A 100 -0.14 8.58 7.90
C PHE A 100 0.92 8.09 6.92
N VAL A 101 0.89 6.81 6.57
CA VAL A 101 1.69 6.24 5.48
C VAL A 101 0.93 6.50 4.18
N LEU A 102 1.62 7.02 3.17
CA LEU A 102 1.04 7.25 1.86
C LEU A 102 1.60 6.20 0.88
N LEU A 103 0.71 5.37 0.37
CA LEU A 103 1.01 4.29 -0.57
C LEU A 103 0.55 4.67 -1.97
N GLY A 104 1.47 4.73 -2.92
CA GLY A 104 1.19 5.01 -4.32
C GLY A 104 1.53 3.81 -5.21
N LEU A 105 0.53 3.31 -5.95
CA LEU A 105 0.71 2.25 -6.95
C LEU A 105 0.58 2.85 -8.34
N SER A 106 1.49 2.52 -9.26
CA SER A 106 1.39 3.00 -10.65
C SER A 106 1.31 4.53 -10.72
N GLN A 107 0.31 5.09 -11.41
CA GLN A 107 -0.02 6.53 -11.39
C GLN A 107 -0.19 7.09 -9.97
N GLY A 108 -0.73 6.31 -9.03
CA GLY A 108 -0.92 6.74 -7.65
C GLY A 108 0.39 7.14 -6.99
N GLY A 109 1.54 6.62 -7.46
CA GLY A 109 2.86 7.06 -7.03
C GLY A 109 3.15 8.52 -7.38
N ALA A 110 2.79 8.97 -8.58
CA ALA A 110 2.96 10.37 -8.97
C ALA A 110 2.08 11.31 -8.15
N LEU A 111 0.82 10.93 -7.88
CA LEU A 111 -0.05 11.68 -6.97
C LEU A 111 0.53 11.74 -5.55
N ALA A 112 1.06 10.62 -5.07
CA ALA A 112 1.64 10.50 -3.75
C ALA A 112 2.91 11.36 -3.60
N ILE A 113 3.78 11.41 -4.61
CA ILE A 113 4.97 12.27 -4.65
C ILE A 113 4.57 13.74 -4.53
N ALA A 114 3.62 14.20 -5.35
CA ALA A 114 3.17 15.59 -5.31
C ALA A 114 2.53 15.95 -3.95
N TYR A 115 1.70 15.05 -3.40
CA TYR A 115 1.09 15.26 -2.09
C TYR A 115 2.13 15.31 -0.97
N ALA A 116 3.08 14.38 -0.95
CA ALA A 116 4.14 14.32 0.06
C ALA A 116 5.09 15.52 -0.02
N LEU A 117 5.29 16.10 -1.21
CA LEU A 117 6.05 17.33 -1.38
C LEU A 117 5.29 18.55 -0.84
N LYS A 118 3.97 18.60 -1.06
CA LYS A 118 3.12 19.73 -0.61
C LYS A 118 2.83 19.69 0.89
N TYR A 119 2.67 18.50 1.47
CA TYR A 119 2.32 18.27 2.88
C TYR A 119 3.27 17.27 3.56
N PRO A 120 4.59 17.54 3.61
CA PRO A 120 5.57 16.61 4.18
C PRO A 120 5.30 16.31 5.66
N GLU A 121 4.68 17.24 6.38
CA GLU A 121 4.29 17.08 7.77
C GLU A 121 3.16 16.06 7.97
N ARG A 122 2.32 15.81 6.96
CA ARG A 122 1.23 14.81 7.01
C ARG A 122 1.68 13.40 6.64
N VAL A 123 2.84 13.25 5.97
CA VAL A 123 3.32 11.96 5.49
C VAL A 123 4.41 11.42 6.43
N SER A 124 4.12 10.29 7.07
CA SER A 124 5.10 9.57 7.91
C SER A 124 6.12 8.83 7.05
N HIS A 125 5.64 8.13 6.04
CA HIS A 125 6.39 7.30 5.12
C HIS A 125 5.70 7.34 3.76
N LEU A 126 6.48 7.39 2.68
CA LEU A 126 6.02 7.25 1.30
C LEU A 126 6.41 5.86 0.80
N VAL A 127 5.44 5.10 0.29
CA VAL A 127 5.67 3.78 -0.31
C VAL A 127 5.22 3.83 -1.76
N LEU A 128 6.13 3.51 -2.68
CA LEU A 128 5.89 3.48 -4.12
C LEU A 128 6.02 2.04 -4.62
N LEU A 129 4.96 1.48 -5.18
CA LEU A 129 4.97 0.12 -5.74
C LEU A 129 4.64 0.17 -7.24
N ASN A 130 5.56 -0.30 -8.07
CA ASN A 130 5.42 -0.29 -9.53
C ASN A 130 5.02 1.10 -10.06
N ALA A 131 5.48 2.16 -9.40
CA ALA A 131 5.20 3.55 -9.74
C ALA A 131 6.17 4.05 -10.83
N TYR A 132 5.84 5.18 -11.46
CA TYR A 132 6.72 5.78 -12.47
C TYR A 132 7.06 7.24 -12.16
N GLY A 133 8.23 7.67 -12.64
CA GLY A 133 8.58 9.07 -12.71
C GLY A 133 7.90 9.77 -13.89
N GLN A 134 7.81 9.09 -15.04
CA GLN A 134 7.24 9.64 -16.27
C GLN A 134 6.25 8.66 -16.92
N GLY A 135 5.07 9.17 -17.26
CA GLY A 135 4.05 8.47 -18.04
C GLY A 135 4.49 8.17 -19.46
N ALA A 136 3.77 7.30 -20.17
CA ALA A 136 4.21 6.77 -21.47
C ALA A 136 4.37 7.85 -22.54
N ARG A 137 3.45 8.82 -22.61
CA ARG A 137 3.55 9.97 -23.52
C ARG A 137 4.65 10.94 -23.08
N ALA A 138 4.76 11.19 -21.77
CA ALA A 138 5.76 12.11 -21.22
C ALA A 138 7.20 11.66 -21.49
N ARG A 139 7.46 10.34 -21.46
CA ARG A 139 8.80 9.78 -21.72
C ARG A 139 9.07 9.40 -23.18
N ALA A 140 8.09 9.50 -24.08
CA ALA A 140 8.24 9.06 -25.45
C ALA A 140 9.21 9.96 -26.24
N GLN A 141 10.29 9.37 -26.75
CA GLN A 141 11.35 10.05 -27.49
C GLN A 141 11.19 9.90 -29.01
N THR A 142 10.45 8.88 -29.45
CA THR A 142 10.23 8.56 -30.87
C THR A 142 8.75 8.65 -31.24
N GLU A 143 8.46 8.78 -32.54
CA GLU A 143 7.07 8.72 -33.05
C GLU A 143 6.43 7.35 -32.79
N ALA A 144 7.22 6.27 -32.84
CA ALA A 144 6.74 4.91 -32.56
C ALA A 144 6.25 4.75 -31.11
N GLU A 145 7.01 5.25 -30.14
CA GLU A 145 6.60 5.20 -28.72
C GLU A 145 5.37 6.07 -28.45
N ARG A 146 5.25 7.23 -29.13
CA ARG A 146 4.06 8.08 -29.05
C ARG A 146 2.83 7.36 -29.61
N LEU A 147 2.98 6.75 -30.79
CA LEU A 147 1.93 5.97 -31.43
C LEU A 147 1.49 4.80 -30.54
N GLU A 148 2.42 4.08 -29.91
CA GLU A 148 2.10 2.99 -28.98
C GLU A 148 1.26 3.49 -27.80
N ALA A 149 1.68 4.58 -27.16
CA ALA A 149 0.95 5.17 -26.04
C ALA A 149 -0.48 5.61 -26.44
N GLU A 150 -0.62 6.30 -27.57
CA GLU A 150 -1.93 6.73 -28.09
C GLU A 150 -2.81 5.55 -28.53
N THR A 151 -2.20 4.51 -29.11
CA THR A 151 -2.91 3.30 -29.51
C THR A 151 -3.49 2.58 -28.30
N LEU A 152 -2.79 2.52 -27.18
CA LEU A 152 -3.32 1.93 -25.95
C LEU A 152 -4.58 2.66 -25.46
N VAL A 153 -4.63 3.98 -25.57
CA VAL A 153 -5.82 4.79 -25.24
C VAL A 153 -6.97 4.47 -26.19
N ASN A 154 -6.71 4.36 -27.49
CA ASN A 154 -7.74 3.98 -28.46
C ASN A 154 -8.23 2.55 -28.25
N PHE A 155 -7.36 1.64 -27.81
CA PHE A 155 -7.74 0.28 -27.46
C PHE A 155 -8.69 0.26 -26.27
N VAL A 156 -8.45 1.10 -25.25
CA VAL A 156 -9.42 1.33 -24.15
C VAL A 156 -10.76 1.84 -24.72
N ARG A 157 -10.76 2.90 -25.54
CA ARG A 157 -12.02 3.44 -26.12
C ARG A 157 -12.87 2.38 -26.84
N VAL A 158 -12.22 1.47 -27.56
CA VAL A 158 -12.91 0.45 -28.35
C VAL A 158 -13.24 -0.79 -27.53
N GLY A 159 -12.35 -1.22 -26.65
CA GLY A 159 -12.40 -2.52 -25.99
C GLY A 159 -13.01 -2.52 -24.60
N TRP A 160 -12.98 -1.38 -23.92
CA TRP A 160 -13.30 -1.29 -22.50
C TRP A 160 -14.72 -1.73 -22.18
N GLY A 161 -14.85 -2.61 -21.20
CA GLY A 161 -16.14 -3.11 -20.72
C GLY A 161 -16.93 -3.95 -21.73
N ARG A 162 -16.35 -4.27 -22.90
CA ARG A 162 -16.98 -5.19 -23.85
C ARG A 162 -16.85 -6.62 -23.36
N ASP A 163 -17.88 -7.42 -23.57
CA ASP A 163 -17.82 -8.86 -23.35
C ASP A 163 -17.11 -9.56 -24.52
N ASN A 164 -15.84 -9.20 -24.74
CA ASN A 164 -14.98 -9.79 -25.76
C ASN A 164 -13.71 -10.32 -25.08
N PRO A 165 -13.47 -11.64 -25.08
CA PRO A 165 -12.33 -12.24 -24.40
C PRO A 165 -10.97 -11.72 -24.87
N ALA A 166 -10.84 -11.21 -26.11
CA ALA A 166 -9.58 -10.66 -26.59
C ALA A 166 -9.22 -9.34 -25.88
N PHE A 167 -10.19 -8.43 -25.71
CA PHE A 167 -9.99 -7.17 -25.01
C PHE A 167 -9.77 -7.38 -23.51
N CYS A 168 -10.60 -8.22 -22.87
CA CYS A 168 -10.45 -8.54 -21.45
C CYS A 168 -9.08 -9.14 -21.14
N ARG A 169 -8.64 -10.13 -21.94
CA ARG A 169 -7.31 -10.74 -21.75
C ARG A 169 -6.20 -9.74 -22.00
N PHE A 170 -6.29 -8.91 -23.03
CA PHE A 170 -5.27 -7.89 -23.29
C PHE A 170 -5.10 -6.97 -22.08
N PHE A 171 -6.17 -6.38 -21.55
CA PHE A 171 -6.05 -5.46 -20.43
C PHE A 171 -5.53 -6.15 -19.19
N THR A 172 -6.11 -7.28 -18.79
CA THR A 172 -5.66 -7.98 -17.59
C THR A 172 -4.23 -8.50 -17.72
N ASN A 173 -3.79 -8.96 -18.90
CA ASN A 173 -2.43 -9.45 -19.10
C ASN A 173 -1.37 -8.35 -18.91
N LEU A 174 -1.70 -7.08 -19.12
CA LEU A 174 -0.79 -5.97 -18.81
C LEU A 174 -0.52 -5.85 -17.30
N PHE A 175 -1.42 -6.35 -16.44
CA PHE A 175 -1.31 -6.23 -14.99
C PHE A 175 -0.89 -7.53 -14.30
N ILE A 176 -1.45 -8.66 -14.73
CA ILE A 176 -1.23 -10.00 -14.18
C ILE A 176 -1.18 -11.03 -15.32
N PRO A 177 -0.09 -11.10 -16.11
CA PRO A 177 0.00 -11.91 -17.33
C PRO A 177 -0.30 -13.41 -17.12
N ASP A 178 0.04 -13.94 -15.94
CA ASP A 178 -0.16 -15.36 -15.58
C ASP A 178 -1.38 -15.55 -14.65
N GLY A 179 -2.32 -14.59 -14.66
CA GLY A 179 -3.52 -14.62 -13.83
C GLY A 179 -4.43 -15.81 -14.09
N THR A 180 -5.15 -16.25 -13.07
CA THR A 180 -6.12 -17.35 -13.20
C THR A 180 -7.34 -16.93 -14.01
N PRO A 181 -8.09 -17.86 -14.64
CA PRO A 181 -9.32 -17.54 -15.33
C PRO A 181 -10.35 -16.80 -14.46
N GLU A 182 -10.35 -17.04 -13.15
CA GLU A 182 -11.20 -16.30 -12.20
C GLU A 182 -10.76 -14.85 -12.06
N GLN A 183 -9.46 -14.59 -11.90
CA GLN A 183 -8.90 -13.23 -11.83
C GLN A 183 -9.17 -12.45 -13.12
N HIS A 184 -9.01 -13.08 -14.29
CA HIS A 184 -9.36 -12.47 -15.58
C HIS A 184 -10.84 -12.10 -15.70
N ARG A 185 -11.75 -13.00 -15.30
CA ARG A 185 -13.19 -12.71 -15.33
C ARG A 185 -13.55 -11.56 -14.39
N TRP A 186 -13.07 -11.61 -13.15
CA TRP A 186 -13.33 -10.56 -12.17
C TRP A 186 -12.81 -9.20 -12.63
N TRP A 187 -11.62 -9.16 -13.25
CA TRP A 187 -11.07 -7.91 -13.78
C TRP A 187 -11.94 -7.32 -14.89
N GLY A 188 -12.41 -8.14 -15.84
CA GLY A 188 -13.35 -7.69 -16.87
C GLY A 188 -14.70 -7.20 -16.31
N ASP A 189 -15.18 -7.82 -15.22
CA ASP A 189 -16.35 -7.33 -14.48
C ASP A 189 -16.07 -5.98 -13.80
N LEU A 190 -14.90 -5.80 -13.19
CA LEU A 190 -14.48 -4.53 -12.60
C LEU A 190 -14.48 -3.43 -13.66
N GLU A 191 -13.90 -3.64 -14.84
CA GLU A 191 -13.86 -2.66 -15.93
C GLU A 191 -15.26 -2.15 -16.28
N ARG A 192 -16.23 -3.05 -16.41
CA ARG A 192 -17.64 -2.72 -16.69
C ARG A 192 -18.30 -1.95 -15.57
N ARG A 193 -18.07 -2.35 -14.32
CA ARG A 193 -18.70 -1.75 -13.13
C ARG A 193 -18.10 -0.38 -12.82
N THR A 194 -16.79 -0.22 -12.99
CA THR A 194 -16.06 0.92 -12.44
C THR A 194 -16.06 2.15 -13.32
N ALA A 195 -15.98 2.05 -14.65
CA ALA A 195 -15.84 3.23 -15.51
C ALA A 195 -16.49 3.00 -16.87
N THR A 196 -16.93 4.08 -17.53
CA THR A 196 -17.25 4.01 -18.96
C THR A 196 -15.96 3.95 -19.77
N ALA A 197 -16.02 3.47 -21.01
CA ALA A 197 -14.87 3.43 -21.91
C ALA A 197 -14.23 4.81 -22.11
N GLU A 198 -15.06 5.85 -22.22
CA GLU A 198 -14.58 7.22 -22.41
C GLU A 198 -13.86 7.75 -21.17
N VAL A 199 -14.42 7.54 -19.97
CA VAL A 199 -13.75 7.93 -18.71
C VAL A 199 -12.43 7.19 -18.57
N ALA A 200 -12.41 5.86 -18.78
CA ALA A 200 -11.18 5.08 -18.71
C ALA A 200 -10.12 5.60 -19.70
N ALA A 201 -10.51 5.87 -20.94
CA ALA A 201 -9.59 6.41 -21.95
C ALA A 201 -9.02 7.78 -21.56
N GLN A 202 -9.86 8.68 -21.04
CA GLN A 202 -9.42 10.00 -20.58
C GLN A 202 -8.48 9.90 -19.37
N LEU A 203 -8.81 9.05 -18.39
CA LEU A 203 -7.93 8.78 -17.25
C LEU A 203 -6.57 8.26 -17.73
N LEU A 204 -6.54 7.28 -18.64
CA LEU A 204 -5.30 6.73 -19.18
C LEU A 204 -4.49 7.78 -19.93
N TRP A 205 -5.14 8.63 -20.72
CA TRP A 205 -4.49 9.72 -21.43
C TRP A 205 -3.77 10.67 -20.47
N GLN A 206 -4.44 11.08 -19.40
CA GLN A 206 -3.88 11.95 -18.36
C GLN A 206 -2.70 11.26 -17.66
N MET A 207 -2.83 9.99 -17.28
CA MET A 207 -1.74 9.19 -16.69
C MET A 207 -0.49 9.17 -17.56
N GLN A 208 -0.65 9.03 -18.88
CA GLN A 208 0.47 8.96 -19.79
C GLN A 208 1.23 10.30 -19.91
N GLY A 209 0.60 11.42 -19.59
CA GLY A 209 1.20 12.77 -19.66
C GLY A 209 1.92 13.23 -18.40
N ILE A 210 1.88 12.47 -17.31
CA ILE A 210 2.47 12.87 -16.03
C ILE A 210 4.01 12.81 -16.07
N ASP A 211 4.66 13.84 -15.54
CA ASP A 211 6.08 13.84 -15.19
C ASP A 211 6.25 14.41 -13.77
N VAL A 212 6.89 13.64 -12.89
CA VAL A 212 7.13 14.02 -11.49
C VAL A 212 8.59 13.91 -11.07
N LEU A 213 9.53 13.74 -11.99
CA LEU A 213 10.95 13.56 -11.61
C LEU A 213 11.52 14.78 -10.88
N ASP A 214 11.16 15.99 -11.31
CA ASP A 214 11.59 17.22 -10.65
C ASP A 214 10.97 17.38 -9.24
N LEU A 215 9.73 16.90 -9.06
CA LEU A 215 9.08 16.90 -7.75
C LEU A 215 9.73 15.85 -6.83
N ALA A 216 10.01 14.66 -7.36
CA ALA A 216 10.67 13.57 -6.66
C ALA A 216 12.05 14.00 -6.12
N ALA A 217 12.85 14.74 -6.91
CA ALA A 217 14.17 15.24 -6.48
C ALA A 217 14.13 16.15 -5.24
N ARG A 218 12.97 16.77 -4.99
CA ARG A 218 12.76 17.70 -3.88
C ARG A 218 12.19 17.03 -2.63
N LEU A 219 11.79 15.76 -2.71
CA LEU A 219 11.26 15.03 -1.57
C LEU A 219 12.29 14.88 -0.44
N ARG A 220 11.78 14.86 0.79
CA ARG A 220 12.56 14.67 2.03
C ARG A 220 11.92 13.66 2.99
N VAL A 221 10.76 13.11 2.62
CA VAL A 221 10.07 12.09 3.42
C VAL A 221 10.76 10.73 3.26
N PRO A 222 10.80 9.89 4.31
CA PRO A 222 11.28 8.51 4.18
C PRO A 222 10.52 7.81 3.06
N THR A 223 11.24 7.23 2.10
CA THR A 223 10.63 6.65 0.90
C THR A 223 11.12 5.23 0.64
N LEU A 224 10.18 4.29 0.51
CA LEU A 224 10.41 2.93 0.02
C LEU A 224 9.87 2.83 -1.40
N ILE A 225 10.67 2.29 -2.31
CA ILE A 225 10.31 2.04 -3.70
C ILE A 225 10.50 0.55 -3.96
N ALA A 226 9.45 -0.14 -4.39
CA ALA A 226 9.50 -1.53 -4.81
C ALA A 226 9.02 -1.64 -6.26
N HIS A 227 9.74 -2.40 -7.09
CA HIS A 227 9.43 -2.47 -8.52
C HIS A 227 9.69 -3.85 -9.12
N SER A 228 8.69 -4.40 -9.81
CA SER A 228 8.75 -5.66 -10.54
C SER A 228 9.66 -5.57 -11.77
N ARG A 229 10.66 -6.45 -11.88
CA ARG A 229 11.61 -6.45 -13.01
C ARG A 229 10.95 -6.70 -14.35
N GLY A 230 9.93 -7.57 -14.38
CA GLY A 230 9.20 -7.95 -15.59
C GLY A 230 7.90 -7.19 -15.80
N ASP A 231 7.70 -6.07 -15.12
CA ASP A 231 6.48 -5.25 -15.24
C ASP A 231 6.29 -4.78 -16.69
N MET A 232 5.21 -5.25 -17.33
CA MET A 232 4.88 -4.90 -18.70
C MET A 232 4.11 -3.58 -18.82
N ARG A 233 3.58 -3.04 -17.72
CA ARG A 233 2.77 -1.81 -17.71
C ARG A 233 3.62 -0.58 -17.41
N VAL A 234 4.57 -0.72 -16.50
CA VAL A 234 5.52 0.33 -16.10
C VAL A 234 6.93 -0.24 -16.17
N PRO A 235 7.73 0.17 -17.17
CA PRO A 235 9.10 -0.34 -17.32
C PRO A 235 9.93 -0.15 -16.04
N PHE A 236 10.75 -1.16 -15.73
CA PHE A 236 11.57 -1.19 -14.50
C PHE A 236 12.51 0.03 -14.36
N ASP A 237 12.95 0.61 -15.48
CA ASP A 237 13.77 1.83 -15.47
C ASP A 237 13.08 3.02 -14.80
N GLN A 238 11.75 3.06 -14.78
CA GLN A 238 10.99 4.12 -14.12
C GLN A 238 11.11 4.06 -12.60
N GLY A 239 11.10 2.86 -12.02
CA GLY A 239 11.40 2.65 -10.60
C GLY A 239 12.83 3.06 -10.26
N CYS A 240 13.79 2.71 -11.13
CA CYS A 240 15.19 3.13 -10.99
C CYS A 240 15.35 4.65 -11.06
N LYS A 241 14.66 5.33 -11.97
CA LYS A 241 14.68 6.79 -12.10
C LYS A 241 14.11 7.47 -10.85
N LEU A 242 13.01 6.96 -10.29
CA LEU A 242 12.47 7.45 -9.02
C LEU A 242 13.47 7.25 -7.88
N ALA A 243 14.10 6.07 -7.78
CA ALA A 243 15.11 5.80 -6.74
C ALA A 243 16.35 6.69 -6.87
N ALA A 244 16.80 6.99 -8.09
CA ALA A 244 17.91 7.89 -8.34
C ALA A 244 17.54 9.36 -8.04
N ALA A 245 16.29 9.76 -8.29
CA ALA A 245 15.83 11.12 -8.06
C ALA A 245 15.57 11.40 -6.58
N ILE A 246 14.91 10.50 -5.85
CA ILE A 246 14.45 10.73 -4.47
C ILE A 246 15.60 10.54 -3.47
N PRO A 247 16.03 11.61 -2.76
CA PRO A 247 17.15 11.49 -1.83
C PRO A 247 16.83 10.57 -0.65
N GLY A 248 17.69 9.58 -0.42
CA GLY A 248 17.55 8.64 0.69
C GLY A 248 16.46 7.59 0.49
N ALA A 249 15.96 7.38 -0.73
CA ALA A 249 15.02 6.31 -1.02
C ALA A 249 15.68 4.93 -0.92
N SER A 250 14.94 3.97 -0.34
CA SER A 250 15.27 2.54 -0.42
C SER A 250 14.63 1.94 -1.66
N PHE A 251 15.39 1.20 -2.47
CA PHE A 251 14.89 0.55 -3.68
C PHE A 251 14.96 -0.97 -3.57
N VAL A 252 13.81 -1.63 -3.78
CA VAL A 252 13.62 -3.07 -3.69
C VAL A 252 13.22 -3.61 -5.07
N PRO A 253 14.14 -4.21 -5.83
CA PRO A 253 13.77 -4.92 -7.04
C PRO A 253 12.99 -6.19 -6.69
N LEU A 254 11.87 -6.41 -7.37
CA LEU A 254 11.00 -7.56 -7.18
C LEU A 254 11.12 -8.50 -8.39
N GLU A 255 11.38 -9.77 -8.13
CA GLU A 255 11.38 -10.82 -9.16
C GLU A 255 9.93 -11.23 -9.46
N SER A 256 9.27 -10.41 -10.28
CA SER A 256 7.89 -10.62 -10.73
C SER A 256 7.68 -10.01 -12.12
N LYS A 257 6.72 -10.55 -12.85
CA LYS A 257 6.17 -9.98 -14.10
C LYS A 257 4.89 -9.19 -13.89
N ASN A 258 4.31 -9.28 -12.69
CA ASN A 258 3.03 -8.67 -12.38
C ASN A 258 3.21 -7.19 -12.01
N HIS A 259 2.36 -6.34 -12.58
CA HIS A 259 2.17 -4.96 -12.12
C HIS A 259 1.41 -4.91 -10.80
N VAL A 260 0.50 -5.86 -10.57
CA VAL A 260 -0.19 -6.06 -9.29
C VAL A 260 0.26 -7.38 -8.71
N LEU A 261 1.04 -7.36 -7.62
CA LEU A 261 1.54 -8.60 -7.03
C LEU A 261 0.38 -9.51 -6.59
N LEU A 262 0.57 -10.81 -6.79
CA LEU A 262 -0.35 -11.86 -6.37
C LEU A 262 0.21 -12.60 -5.15
N PRO A 263 -0.64 -13.06 -4.21
CA PRO A 263 -0.19 -13.63 -2.93
C PRO A 263 0.60 -14.95 -3.05
N ASP A 264 0.51 -15.63 -4.18
CA ASP A 264 1.16 -16.91 -4.45
C ASP A 264 2.57 -16.76 -5.03
N GLU A 265 3.00 -15.55 -5.41
CA GLU A 265 4.33 -15.33 -5.95
C GLU A 265 5.37 -14.92 -4.90
N PRO A 266 6.65 -15.32 -5.02
CA PRO A 266 7.68 -14.99 -4.02
C PRO A 266 7.85 -13.48 -3.76
N ALA A 267 7.69 -12.66 -4.80
CA ALA A 267 7.80 -11.21 -4.71
C ALA A 267 6.79 -10.58 -3.74
N TRP A 268 5.62 -11.19 -3.55
CA TRP A 268 4.65 -10.77 -2.55
C TRP A 268 5.25 -10.78 -1.14
N ASN A 269 5.89 -11.89 -0.76
CA ASN A 269 6.47 -12.04 0.58
C ASN A 269 7.65 -11.10 0.79
N VAL A 270 8.46 -10.87 -0.26
CA VAL A 270 9.55 -9.89 -0.22
C VAL A 270 8.97 -8.49 0.05
N PHE A 271 8.00 -8.05 -0.76
CA PHE A 271 7.37 -6.74 -0.58
C PHE A 271 6.76 -6.57 0.82
N GLN A 272 6.02 -7.56 1.31
CA GLN A 272 5.39 -7.53 2.63
C GLN A 272 6.42 -7.43 3.77
N THR A 273 7.55 -8.13 3.64
CA THR A 273 8.63 -8.11 4.62
C THR A 273 9.32 -6.74 4.65
N GLU A 274 9.67 -6.22 3.48
CA GLU A 274 10.31 -4.90 3.35
C GLU A 274 9.38 -3.77 3.81
N LEU A 275 8.09 -3.86 3.50
CA LEU A 275 7.09 -2.92 4.00
C LEU A 275 6.99 -2.98 5.52
N ALA A 276 6.91 -4.17 6.11
CA ALA A 276 6.84 -4.31 7.57
C ALA A 276 8.09 -3.75 8.25
N ALA A 277 9.29 -4.06 7.74
CA ALA A 277 10.55 -3.53 8.26
C ALA A 277 10.62 -2.00 8.14
N PHE A 278 10.24 -1.46 6.97
CA PHE A 278 10.25 -0.02 6.71
C PHE A 278 9.28 0.74 7.63
N LEU A 279 8.15 0.14 7.98
CA LEU A 279 7.17 0.71 8.91
C LEU A 279 7.47 0.41 10.39
N GLY A 280 8.51 -0.39 10.69
CA GLY A 280 8.85 -0.83 12.05
C GLY A 280 7.83 -1.82 12.66
N GLN A 281 7.11 -2.56 11.81
CA GLN A 281 6.08 -3.54 12.13
C GLN A 281 6.60 -4.99 12.13
N ASP A 282 7.87 -5.19 11.80
CA ASP A 282 8.61 -6.45 11.90
C ASP A 282 8.87 -6.88 13.35
N ARG A 283 8.68 -5.98 14.32
CA ARG A 283 8.78 -6.28 15.75
C ARG A 283 7.59 -7.15 16.19
N PRO A 284 7.80 -8.16 17.05
CA PRO A 284 6.70 -8.97 17.58
C PRO A 284 5.64 -8.06 18.22
N VAL A 285 4.40 -8.15 17.74
CA VAL A 285 3.27 -7.47 18.37
C VAL A 285 3.15 -8.02 19.79
N GLN A 286 3.46 -7.19 20.78
CA GLN A 286 3.33 -7.60 22.16
C GLN A 286 1.85 -7.85 22.49
N PRO A 287 1.51 -8.96 23.16
CA PRO A 287 0.17 -9.24 23.62
C PRO A 287 -0.44 -8.04 24.34
N ARG A 288 -1.76 -7.87 24.21
CA ARG A 288 -2.47 -6.73 24.81
C ARG A 288 -2.16 -6.56 26.31
N ALA A 289 -2.10 -7.66 27.05
CA ALA A 289 -1.74 -7.66 28.47
C ALA A 289 -0.32 -7.12 28.72
N VAL A 290 0.63 -7.38 27.84
CA VAL A 290 2.00 -6.84 27.93
C VAL A 290 2.04 -5.36 27.59
N ARG A 291 1.25 -4.92 26.59
CA ARG A 291 1.10 -3.49 26.24
C ARG A 291 0.46 -2.68 27.36
N GLU A 292 -0.58 -3.22 27.99
CA GLU A 292 -1.30 -2.58 29.11
C GLU A 292 -0.49 -2.58 30.41
N ALA A 293 0.45 -3.53 30.57
CA ALA A 293 1.33 -3.62 31.75
C ALA A 293 2.40 -2.51 31.85
N GLY A 294 2.57 -1.69 30.80
CA GLY A 294 3.51 -0.56 30.84
C GLY A 294 4.97 -0.98 31.05
N LEU A 295 5.39 -2.09 30.42
CA LEU A 295 6.78 -2.53 30.47
C LEU A 295 7.69 -1.56 29.72
N THR A 296 8.86 -1.28 30.30
CA THR A 296 9.94 -0.57 29.61
C THR A 296 10.53 -1.46 28.50
N PRO A 297 11.22 -0.89 27.49
CA PRO A 297 11.85 -1.69 26.43
C PRO A 297 12.82 -2.77 26.96
N ALA A 298 13.52 -2.48 28.06
CA ALA A 298 14.43 -3.43 28.69
C ALA A 298 13.69 -4.57 29.42
N GLU A 299 12.51 -4.30 29.98
CA GLU A 299 11.66 -5.30 30.63
C GLU A 299 10.96 -6.19 29.61
N ALA A 300 10.49 -5.61 28.50
CA ALA A 300 9.96 -6.31 27.34
C ALA A 300 10.98 -7.33 26.78
N ALA A 301 12.21 -6.89 26.52
CA ALA A 301 13.26 -7.77 26.03
C ALA A 301 13.61 -8.90 27.02
N LEU A 302 13.54 -8.64 28.33
CA LEU A 302 13.74 -9.67 29.35
C LEU A 302 12.61 -10.71 29.34
N LEU A 303 11.36 -10.28 29.10
CA LEU A 303 10.20 -11.16 28.98
C LEU A 303 10.27 -12.03 27.72
N ASP A 304 10.76 -11.49 26.61
CA ASP A 304 10.95 -12.23 25.36
C ASP A 304 11.95 -13.39 25.55
N LEU A 305 13.08 -13.14 26.23
CA LEU A 305 14.04 -14.19 26.59
C LEU A 305 13.43 -15.27 27.50
N VAL A 306 12.46 -14.88 28.35
CA VAL A 306 11.71 -15.84 29.17
C VAL A 306 10.78 -16.70 28.33
N ALA A 307 10.12 -16.10 27.33
CA ALA A 307 9.23 -16.77 26.38
C ALA A 307 10.01 -17.71 25.42
N GLU A 308 11.27 -17.39 25.11
CA GLU A 308 12.21 -18.29 24.43
C GLU A 308 12.62 -19.51 25.29
N GLY A 309 12.21 -19.57 26.56
CA GLY A 309 12.46 -20.70 27.46
C GLY A 309 13.78 -20.63 28.24
N LEU A 310 14.53 -19.54 28.16
CA LEU A 310 15.83 -19.41 28.83
C LEU A 310 15.70 -19.26 30.35
N ASP A 311 16.44 -20.04 31.13
CA ASP A 311 16.46 -19.86 32.58
C ASP A 311 17.17 -18.57 33.03
N ASN A 312 17.10 -18.24 34.32
CA ASN A 312 17.67 -17.00 34.85
C ASN A 312 19.20 -16.92 34.68
N ARG A 313 19.90 -18.06 34.59
CA ARG A 313 21.35 -18.11 34.43
C ARG A 313 21.73 -17.80 32.98
N ALA A 314 21.06 -18.44 32.02
CA ALA A 314 21.24 -18.18 30.60
C ALA A 314 20.90 -16.73 30.23
N ILE A 315 19.82 -16.17 30.81
CA ILE A 315 19.46 -14.76 30.63
C ILE A 315 20.55 -13.84 31.23
N ALA A 316 21.06 -14.17 32.41
CA ALA A 316 22.09 -13.40 33.09
C ALA A 316 23.40 -13.35 32.28
N GLU A 317 23.82 -14.49 31.74
CA GLU A 317 24.98 -14.59 30.84
C GLU A 317 24.77 -13.76 29.57
N ARG A 318 23.60 -13.86 28.92
CA ARG A 318 23.29 -13.14 27.68
C ARG A 318 23.22 -11.62 27.85
N LEU A 319 22.84 -11.15 29.04
CA LEU A 319 22.69 -9.72 29.34
C LEU A 319 23.88 -9.13 30.11
N GLY A 320 24.92 -9.91 30.42
CA GLY A 320 26.05 -9.45 31.23
C GLY A 320 25.63 -9.01 32.64
N LYS A 321 24.65 -9.70 33.25
CA LYS A 321 24.08 -9.38 34.57
C LYS A 321 24.26 -10.53 35.55
N SER A 322 24.02 -10.29 36.84
CA SER A 322 23.92 -11.38 37.82
C SER A 322 22.56 -12.10 37.74
N ALA A 323 22.53 -13.41 38.02
CA ALA A 323 21.27 -14.16 38.10
C ALA A 323 20.30 -13.61 39.17
N LYS A 324 20.83 -12.98 40.23
CA LYS A 324 20.03 -12.27 41.25
C LYS A 324 19.35 -11.03 40.65
N THR A 325 20.06 -10.28 39.82
CA THR A 325 19.51 -9.10 39.13
C THR A 325 18.37 -9.52 38.19
N VAL A 326 18.58 -10.56 37.38
CA VAL A 326 17.53 -11.08 36.48
C VAL A 326 16.29 -11.51 37.26
N ARG A 327 16.46 -12.25 38.36
CA ARG A 327 15.34 -12.67 39.23
C ARG A 327 14.53 -11.48 39.76
N ASN A 328 15.20 -10.42 40.21
CA ASN A 328 14.54 -9.22 40.72
C ASN A 328 13.78 -8.48 39.60
N GLN A 329 14.38 -8.36 38.41
CA GLN A 329 13.73 -7.75 37.25
C GLN A 329 12.49 -8.55 36.80
N LEU A 330 12.57 -9.88 36.79
CA LEU A 330 11.42 -10.74 36.49
C LEU A 330 10.30 -10.62 37.52
N SER A 331 10.64 -10.44 38.81
CA SER A 331 9.62 -10.24 39.86
C SER A 331 8.82 -8.95 39.63
N MET A 332 9.49 -7.87 39.20
CA MET A 332 8.82 -6.62 38.83
C MET A 332 7.95 -6.78 37.59
N ILE A 333 8.44 -7.49 36.57
CA ILE A 333 7.67 -7.78 35.36
C ILE A 333 6.42 -8.60 35.68
N PHE A 334 6.54 -9.65 36.51
CA PHE A 334 5.39 -10.47 36.89
C PHE A 334 4.34 -9.65 37.66
N SER A 335 4.79 -8.75 38.54
CA SER A 335 3.90 -7.82 39.23
C SER A 335 3.18 -6.88 38.26
N LYS A 336 3.88 -6.35 37.24
CA LYS A 336 3.27 -5.46 36.23
C LYS A 336 2.28 -6.21 35.33
N LEU A 337 2.57 -7.47 35.00
CA LEU A 337 1.70 -8.34 34.20
C LEU A 337 0.53 -8.93 35.00
N GLY A 338 0.51 -8.80 36.33
CA GLY A 338 -0.51 -9.41 37.18
C GLY A 338 -0.44 -10.94 37.22
N VAL A 339 0.73 -11.53 36.99
CA VAL A 339 0.93 -12.99 36.97
C VAL A 339 1.74 -13.47 38.16
N HIS A 340 1.55 -14.72 38.56
CA HIS A 340 2.17 -15.29 39.77
C HIS A 340 3.22 -16.36 39.47
N SER A 341 3.39 -16.74 38.20
CA SER A 341 4.37 -17.74 37.81
C SER A 341 5.01 -17.43 36.46
N ARG A 342 6.20 -17.98 36.26
CA ARG A 342 6.92 -17.93 34.99
C ARG A 342 6.09 -18.52 33.84
N SER A 343 5.42 -19.64 34.08
CA SER A 343 4.59 -20.29 33.07
C SER A 343 3.41 -19.40 32.66
N GLN A 344 2.78 -18.70 33.61
CA GLN A 344 1.75 -17.70 33.30
C GLN A 344 2.31 -16.52 32.52
N ALA A 345 3.51 -16.02 32.88
CA ALA A 345 4.17 -14.96 32.14
C ALA A 345 4.50 -15.37 30.68
N ILE A 346 4.93 -16.61 30.48
CA ILE A 346 5.16 -17.18 29.13
C ILE A 346 3.84 -17.27 28.36
N VAL A 347 2.77 -17.77 28.97
CA VAL A 347 1.44 -17.80 28.33
C VAL A 347 0.98 -16.40 27.95
N VAL A 348 1.15 -15.41 28.83
CA VAL A 348 0.81 -14.00 28.56
C VAL A 348 1.67 -13.40 27.44
N ALA A 349 2.96 -13.75 27.36
CA ALA A 349 3.87 -13.30 26.31
C ALA A 349 3.59 -13.97 24.95
N LEU A 350 3.03 -15.18 24.95
CA LEU A 350 2.72 -15.96 23.74
C LEU A 350 1.26 -15.87 23.31
N SER A 351 0.35 -15.38 24.16
CA SER A 351 -1.08 -15.26 23.84
C SER A 351 -1.29 -14.09 22.87
N ARG A 352 -1.46 -14.40 21.58
CA ARG A 352 -1.79 -13.44 20.52
C ARG A 352 -3.22 -12.95 20.60
#